data_AF-A0A6G0QXV8-F1
#
_entry.id   AF-A0A6G0QXV8-F1
#
_cell.length_a   1.000
_cell.length_b   1.000
_cell.length_c   1.000
_cell.angle_alpha   90.00
_cell.angle_beta   90.00
_cell.angle_gamma   90.00
#
_symmetry.space_group_name_H-M   'P 1'
#
loop_
_entity.id
_entity.type
_entity.pdbx_description
1 polymer ?
#
loop_
_entity_poly.entity_id
_entity_poly.type
_entity_poly.pdbx_seq_one_letter_code
_entity_poly.pdbx_strand_id
1 'polypeptide(L)'
;MTLKLYANLISQPSRAVEWVMRVKKLEHELALTEFGSRTFTSAEFLALNPNGLIPVLQDGDFALFEGNAIMVYLAEKFGWTDLYPADARAHGKVNEYLHWHHTNARLITMKVLVPLKRIKLNKQLEGDAVLVKEAPALMAKLIKLTEKFLVKDYVAESDGPTLADFAAYCEFVQIELMGIYEFSKFPKFSAWMQRMKKVPHHDEIHAPLDEFLSSLGLKTKAKAEEEEEAETQEKP
;
A
#
# COMPACT_ATOMS: atom_id res chain seq x y z
N MET A 1 -7.82 -25.41 -9.45
CA MET A 1 -6.44 -24.88 -9.57
C MET A 1 -6.30 -23.77 -8.56
N THR A 2 -5.28 -23.83 -7.70
CA THR A 2 -5.13 -22.92 -6.56
C THR A 2 -4.39 -21.67 -7.02
N LEU A 3 -4.94 -20.49 -6.72
CA LEU A 3 -4.24 -19.22 -6.92
C LEU A 3 -3.04 -19.14 -5.98
N LYS A 4 -1.93 -18.56 -6.44
CA LYS A 4 -0.75 -18.32 -5.63
C LYS A 4 -0.30 -16.87 -5.78
N LEU A 5 -0.12 -16.18 -4.66
CA LEU A 5 0.37 -14.80 -4.60
C LEU A 5 1.78 -14.79 -4.02
N TYR A 6 2.77 -14.41 -4.82
CA TYR A 6 4.09 -14.07 -4.34
C TYR A 6 4.10 -12.63 -3.85
N ALA A 7 4.40 -12.42 -2.57
CA ALA A 7 4.24 -11.12 -1.94
C ALA A 7 5.20 -10.91 -0.76
N ASN A 8 5.39 -9.65 -0.40
CA ASN A 8 5.93 -9.25 0.89
C ASN A 8 5.01 -8.18 1.47
N LEU A 9 4.45 -8.38 2.66
CA LEU A 9 3.45 -7.47 3.23
C LEU A 9 4.02 -6.16 3.79
N ILE A 10 5.33 -5.93 3.70
CA ILE A 10 5.88 -4.58 3.87
C ILE A 10 5.63 -3.75 2.58
N SER A 11 5.63 -4.40 1.40
CA SER A 11 5.42 -3.77 0.10
C SER A 11 3.98 -3.30 -0.08
N GLN A 12 3.78 -2.02 -0.44
CA GLN A 12 2.45 -1.43 -0.66
C GLN A 12 1.62 -2.16 -1.71
N PRO A 13 2.12 -2.42 -2.94
CA PRO A 13 1.31 -3.10 -3.96
C PRO A 13 0.97 -4.53 -3.56
N SER A 14 1.86 -5.22 -2.83
CA SER A 14 1.56 -6.56 -2.30
C SER A 14 0.46 -6.53 -1.24
N ARG A 15 0.53 -5.58 -0.29
CA ARG A 15 -0.55 -5.37 0.68
C ARG A 15 -1.86 -5.06 0.00
N ALA A 16 -1.89 -4.18 -1.00
CA ALA A 16 -3.13 -3.85 -1.70
C ALA A 16 -3.80 -5.08 -2.33
N VAL A 17 -3.03 -5.91 -3.05
CA VAL A 17 -3.53 -7.16 -3.65
C VAL A 17 -4.04 -8.13 -2.58
N GLU A 18 -3.20 -8.45 -1.59
CA GLU A 18 -3.55 -9.40 -0.53
C GLU A 18 -4.76 -8.91 0.27
N TRP A 19 -4.84 -7.61 0.54
CA TRP A 19 -5.96 -7.03 1.27
C TRP A 19 -7.28 -7.22 0.53
N VAL A 20 -7.30 -6.94 -0.77
CA VAL A 20 -8.48 -7.18 -1.62
C VAL A 20 -8.84 -8.66 -1.61
N MET A 21 -7.88 -9.56 -1.76
CA MET A 21 -8.12 -11.01 -1.73
C MET A 21 -8.74 -11.46 -0.40
N ARG A 22 -8.27 -10.95 0.74
CA ARG A 22 -8.84 -11.23 2.08
C ARG A 22 -10.25 -10.66 2.25
N VAL A 23 -10.46 -9.40 1.88
CA VAL A 23 -11.80 -8.76 1.93
C VAL A 23 -12.82 -9.55 1.13
N LYS A 24 -12.40 -10.08 -0.03
CA LYS A 24 -13.25 -10.92 -0.90
C LYS A 24 -13.26 -12.40 -0.49
N LYS A 25 -12.58 -12.76 0.61
CA LYS A 25 -12.48 -14.13 1.14
C LYS A 25 -12.02 -15.13 0.09
N LEU A 26 -11.11 -14.71 -0.79
CA LEU A 26 -10.59 -15.53 -1.87
C LEU A 26 -9.48 -16.45 -1.32
N GLU A 27 -9.73 -17.76 -1.34
CA GLU A 27 -8.73 -18.75 -0.97
C GLU A 27 -7.58 -18.76 -1.99
N HIS A 28 -6.35 -18.72 -1.48
CA HIS A 28 -5.13 -18.73 -2.27
C HIS A 28 -3.92 -19.10 -1.40
N GLU A 29 -2.84 -19.52 -2.03
CA GLU A 29 -1.54 -19.70 -1.37
C GLU A 29 -0.80 -18.35 -1.33
N LEU A 30 -0.48 -17.87 -0.13
CA LEU A 30 0.37 -16.69 0.06
C LEU A 30 1.84 -17.14 0.20
N ALA A 31 2.63 -16.98 -0.86
CA ALA A 31 4.06 -17.23 -0.84
C ALA A 31 4.83 -15.97 -0.44
N LEU A 32 5.10 -15.86 0.86
CA LEU A 32 5.88 -14.74 1.40
C LEU A 32 7.33 -14.80 0.91
N THR A 33 7.79 -13.69 0.32
CA THR A 33 9.16 -13.52 -0.18
C THR A 33 9.88 -12.45 0.62
N GLU A 34 11.09 -12.74 1.09
CA GLU A 34 11.90 -11.77 1.83
C GLU A 34 12.64 -10.81 0.91
N PHE A 35 12.71 -9.53 1.26
CA PHE A 35 13.48 -8.53 0.50
C PHE A 35 14.97 -8.92 0.42
N GLY A 36 15.54 -8.82 -0.78
CA GLY A 36 16.93 -9.21 -1.03
C GLY A 36 17.18 -10.72 -1.05
N SER A 37 16.14 -11.56 -0.95
CA SER A 37 16.27 -12.99 -1.15
C SER A 37 16.68 -13.34 -2.58
N ARG A 38 17.32 -14.51 -2.74
CA ARG A 38 17.72 -15.05 -4.05
C ARG A 38 16.53 -15.42 -4.95
N THR A 39 15.33 -15.48 -4.41
CA THR A 39 14.09 -15.76 -5.16
C THR A 39 13.92 -14.77 -6.31
N PHE A 40 14.11 -13.47 -6.07
CA PHE A 40 13.92 -12.43 -7.10
C PHE A 40 14.87 -12.54 -8.30
N THR A 41 15.97 -13.28 -8.15
CA THR A 41 16.97 -13.51 -9.19
C THR A 41 16.96 -14.94 -9.73
N SER A 42 16.08 -15.80 -9.22
CA SER A 42 16.01 -17.20 -9.66
C SER A 42 15.39 -17.27 -11.06
N ALA A 43 15.83 -18.25 -11.87
CA ALA A 43 15.30 -18.43 -13.21
C ALA A 43 13.79 -18.71 -13.21
N GLU A 44 13.33 -19.42 -12.19
CA GLU A 44 11.92 -19.77 -11.98
C GLU A 44 11.08 -18.52 -11.71
N PHE A 45 11.53 -17.62 -10.83
CA PHE A 45 10.79 -16.40 -10.54
C PHE A 45 10.85 -15.39 -11.70
N LEU A 46 12.00 -15.27 -12.36
CA LEU A 46 12.16 -14.40 -13.52
C LEU A 46 11.33 -14.86 -14.72
N ALA A 47 11.02 -16.15 -14.82
CA ALA A 47 10.06 -16.66 -15.81
C ALA A 47 8.61 -16.19 -15.52
N LEU A 48 8.27 -15.90 -14.26
CA LEU A 48 6.97 -15.35 -13.88
C LEU A 48 6.92 -13.82 -14.00
N ASN A 49 8.00 -13.14 -13.59
CA ASN A 49 8.14 -11.69 -13.70
C ASN A 49 9.59 -11.33 -14.05
N PRO A 50 9.88 -10.88 -15.29
CA PRO A 50 11.24 -10.56 -15.72
C PRO A 50 11.84 -9.36 -14.98
N ASN A 51 11.03 -8.55 -14.30
CA ASN A 51 11.51 -7.44 -13.48
C ASN A 51 12.09 -7.91 -12.13
N GLY A 52 11.84 -9.15 -11.70
CA GLY A 52 12.25 -9.65 -10.39
C GLY A 52 11.59 -8.92 -9.22
N LEU A 53 10.34 -8.47 -9.40
CA LEU A 53 9.59 -7.68 -8.40
C LEU A 53 8.31 -8.40 -7.95
N ILE A 54 7.79 -7.98 -6.80
CA ILE A 54 6.49 -8.41 -6.23
C ILE A 54 5.50 -7.24 -6.18
N PRO A 55 4.18 -7.51 -6.21
CA PRO A 55 3.53 -8.83 -6.23
C PRO A 55 3.55 -9.54 -7.60
N VAL A 56 3.41 -10.87 -7.57
CA VAL A 56 3.14 -11.72 -8.74
C VAL A 56 2.01 -12.69 -8.39
N LEU A 57 0.97 -12.74 -9.21
CA LEU A 57 -0.10 -13.71 -9.15
C LEU A 57 0.18 -14.85 -10.13
N GLN A 58 0.04 -16.09 -9.66
CA GLN A 58 0.00 -17.28 -10.49
C GLN A 58 -1.38 -17.93 -10.40
N ASP A 59 -1.97 -18.19 -11.56
CA ASP A 59 -3.27 -18.83 -11.75
C ASP A 59 -3.11 -20.02 -12.70
N GLY A 60 -2.76 -21.19 -12.15
CA GLY A 60 -2.34 -22.34 -12.95
C GLY A 60 -1.10 -22.01 -13.78
N ASP A 61 -1.24 -22.09 -15.11
CA ASP A 61 -0.18 -21.79 -16.08
C ASP A 61 -0.11 -20.30 -16.46
N PHE A 62 -1.06 -19.49 -16.00
CA PHE A 62 -1.08 -18.05 -16.22
C PHE A 62 -0.36 -17.32 -15.09
N ALA A 63 0.51 -16.36 -15.42
CA ALA A 63 1.20 -15.51 -14.47
C ALA A 63 0.98 -14.03 -14.83
N LEU A 64 0.80 -13.20 -13.80
CA LEU A 64 0.58 -11.77 -13.93
C LEU A 64 1.32 -11.02 -12.83
N PHE A 65 2.00 -9.94 -13.20
CA PHE A 65 2.65 -9.00 -12.29
C PHE A 65 2.05 -7.60 -12.47
N GLU A 66 2.47 -6.64 -11.63
CA GLU A 66 1.82 -5.33 -11.37
C GLU A 66 0.61 -5.43 -10.44
N GLY A 67 0.71 -4.83 -9.25
CA GLY A 67 -0.34 -4.94 -8.22
C GLY A 67 -1.71 -4.43 -8.68
N ASN A 68 -1.76 -3.28 -9.38
CA ASN A 68 -3.02 -2.73 -9.91
C ASN A 68 -3.62 -3.65 -10.98
N ALA A 69 -2.79 -4.23 -11.87
CA ALA A 69 -3.25 -5.16 -12.89
C ALA A 69 -3.76 -6.47 -12.27
N ILE A 70 -3.07 -7.00 -11.25
CA ILE A 70 -3.52 -8.18 -10.50
C ILE A 70 -4.89 -7.93 -9.86
N MET A 71 -5.08 -6.79 -9.20
CA MET A 71 -6.38 -6.45 -8.59
C MET A 71 -7.51 -6.38 -9.61
N VAL A 72 -7.27 -5.75 -10.77
CA VAL A 72 -8.25 -5.68 -11.86
C VAL A 72 -8.56 -7.06 -12.41
N TYR A 73 -7.54 -7.87 -12.72
CA TYR A 73 -7.71 -9.24 -13.21
C TYR A 73 -8.55 -10.09 -12.25
N LEU A 74 -8.27 -10.04 -10.95
CA LEU A 74 -9.04 -10.77 -9.95
C LEU A 74 -10.48 -10.27 -9.88
N ALA A 75 -10.69 -8.95 -9.91
CA ALA A 75 -12.03 -8.38 -9.88
C ALA A 75 -12.86 -8.77 -11.11
N GLU A 76 -12.27 -8.78 -12.29
CA GLU A 76 -12.94 -9.23 -13.52
C GLU A 76 -13.21 -10.74 -13.51
N LYS A 77 -12.21 -11.55 -13.13
CA LYS A 77 -12.33 -13.01 -13.10
C LYS A 77 -13.41 -13.50 -12.14
N PHE A 78 -13.54 -12.85 -10.98
CA PHE A 78 -14.46 -13.27 -9.92
C PHE A 78 -15.70 -12.39 -9.79
N GLY A 79 -15.89 -11.42 -10.70
CA GLY A 79 -17.09 -10.57 -10.74
C GLY A 79 -17.25 -9.63 -9.55
N TRP A 80 -16.15 -9.07 -9.03
CA TRP A 80 -16.14 -8.15 -7.87
C TRP A 80 -16.57 -6.73 -8.26
N THR A 81 -17.79 -6.62 -8.76
CA THR A 81 -18.39 -5.35 -9.22
C THR A 81 -18.63 -4.33 -8.11
N ASP A 82 -18.53 -4.74 -6.85
CA ASP A 82 -18.52 -3.88 -5.66
C ASP A 82 -17.23 -3.07 -5.53
N LEU A 83 -16.08 -3.65 -5.90
CA LEU A 83 -14.77 -2.99 -5.85
C LEU A 83 -14.33 -2.43 -7.21
N TYR A 84 -14.85 -2.99 -8.30
CA TYR A 84 -14.54 -2.62 -9.67
C TYR A 84 -15.83 -2.59 -10.52
N PRO A 85 -16.55 -1.45 -10.50
CA PRO A 85 -17.86 -1.34 -11.15
C PRO A 85 -17.82 -1.63 -12.65
N ALA A 86 -18.90 -2.21 -13.18
CA ALA A 86 -19.04 -2.50 -14.62
C ALA A 86 -19.56 -1.29 -15.42
N ASP A 87 -20.20 -0.30 -14.78
CA ASP A 87 -20.61 0.93 -15.45
C ASP A 87 -19.39 1.66 -16.01
N ALA A 88 -19.44 2.02 -17.29
CA ALA A 88 -18.29 2.58 -18.00
C ALA A 88 -17.72 3.85 -17.34
N ARG A 89 -18.56 4.69 -16.72
CA ARG A 89 -18.09 5.93 -16.08
C ARG A 89 -17.45 5.62 -14.74
N ALA A 90 -18.09 4.81 -13.90
CA ALA A 90 -17.54 4.42 -12.60
C ALA A 90 -16.25 3.60 -12.77
N HIS A 91 -16.24 2.65 -13.71
CA HIS A 91 -15.06 1.90 -14.12
C HIS A 91 -13.92 2.84 -14.57
N GLY A 92 -14.24 3.81 -15.44
CA GLY A 92 -13.30 4.82 -15.89
C GLY A 92 -12.68 5.63 -14.75
N LYS A 93 -13.44 5.92 -13.69
CA LYS A 93 -12.94 6.63 -12.50
C LYS A 93 -11.98 5.80 -11.65
N VAL A 94 -12.23 4.51 -11.51
CA VAL A 94 -11.29 3.61 -10.82
C VAL A 94 -9.98 3.56 -11.61
N ASN A 95 -10.05 3.38 -12.93
CA ASN A 95 -8.87 3.33 -13.79
C ASN A 95 -8.12 4.66 -13.86
N GLU A 96 -8.82 5.79 -13.85
CA GLU A 96 -8.22 7.12 -13.77
C GLU A 96 -7.25 7.21 -12.59
N TYR A 97 -7.69 6.79 -11.40
CA TYR A 97 -6.84 6.80 -10.21
C TYR A 97 -5.72 5.75 -10.28
N LEU A 98 -6.03 4.49 -10.64
CA LEU A 98 -5.04 3.42 -10.70
C LEU A 98 -3.88 3.77 -11.65
N HIS A 99 -4.16 4.37 -12.80
CA HIS A 99 -3.13 4.82 -13.73
C HIS A 99 -2.39 6.08 -13.24
N TRP A 100 -3.11 7.05 -12.67
CA TRP A 100 -2.49 8.24 -12.07
C TRP A 100 -1.55 7.89 -10.90
N HIS A 101 -1.91 6.90 -10.09
CA HIS A 101 -1.16 6.44 -8.91
C HIS A 101 0.30 6.12 -9.21
N HIS A 102 0.59 5.43 -10.32
CA HIS A 102 1.94 4.96 -10.68
C HIS A 102 2.99 6.07 -10.75
N THR A 103 2.60 7.27 -11.19
CA THR A 103 3.53 8.42 -11.33
C THR A 103 3.34 9.47 -10.25
N ASN A 104 2.47 9.21 -9.27
CA ASN A 104 2.14 10.14 -8.19
C ASN A 104 2.28 9.46 -6.83
N ALA A 105 1.18 8.94 -6.25
CA ALA A 105 1.18 8.37 -4.90
C ALA A 105 2.21 7.23 -4.73
N ARG A 106 2.44 6.40 -5.75
CA ARG A 106 3.43 5.32 -5.71
C ARG A 106 4.86 5.80 -5.47
N LEU A 107 5.16 7.05 -5.84
CA LEU A 107 6.49 7.64 -5.72
C LEU A 107 6.84 8.06 -4.28
N ILE A 108 5.89 8.03 -3.34
CA ILE A 108 6.12 8.33 -1.93
C ILE A 108 7.29 7.49 -1.38
N THR A 109 7.34 6.20 -1.71
CA THR A 109 8.44 5.32 -1.29
C THR A 109 9.80 5.83 -1.73
N MET A 110 9.96 6.13 -3.02
CA MET A 110 11.25 6.50 -3.58
C MET A 110 11.67 7.92 -3.22
N LYS A 111 10.70 8.82 -2.99
CA LYS A 111 10.96 10.24 -2.70
C LYS A 111 11.05 10.56 -1.21
N VAL A 112 10.52 9.71 -0.34
CA VAL A 112 10.46 9.97 1.11
C VAL A 112 11.10 8.83 1.88
N LEU A 113 10.59 7.61 1.71
CA LEU A 113 10.90 6.48 2.57
C LEU A 113 12.32 5.96 2.38
N VAL A 114 12.73 5.75 1.14
CA VAL A 114 14.07 5.25 0.80
C VAL A 114 15.15 6.27 1.21
N PRO A 115 15.05 7.57 0.87
CA PRO A 115 15.98 8.59 1.34
C PRO A 115 16.07 8.66 2.87
N LEU A 116 14.93 8.68 3.56
CA LEU A 116 14.89 8.76 5.03
C LEU A 116 15.56 7.53 5.67
N LYS A 117 15.26 6.33 5.18
CA LYS A 117 15.90 5.09 5.63
C LYS A 117 17.41 5.12 5.43
N ARG A 118 17.88 5.57 4.26
CA ARG A 118 19.32 5.67 3.98
C ARG A 118 20.03 6.64 4.93
N ILE A 119 19.43 7.80 5.18
CA ILE A 119 19.97 8.77 6.14
C ILE A 119 20.04 8.15 7.54
N LYS A 120 18.96 7.53 8.03
CA LYS A 120 18.95 6.89 9.37
C LYS A 120 20.00 5.78 9.50
N LEU A 121 20.30 5.07 8.43
CA LEU A 121 21.30 4.00 8.40
C LEU A 121 22.72 4.50 8.09
N ASN A 122 22.96 5.82 8.04
CA ASN A 122 24.24 6.42 7.63
C ASN A 122 24.74 5.94 6.25
N LYS A 123 23.81 5.71 5.32
CA LYS A 123 24.03 5.26 3.93
C LYS A 123 23.46 6.24 2.90
N GLN A 124 23.38 7.52 3.25
CA GLN A 124 22.80 8.54 2.38
C GLN A 124 23.54 8.66 1.05
N LEU A 125 22.80 8.84 -0.03
CA LEU A 125 23.32 9.22 -1.33
C LEU A 125 23.20 10.73 -1.53
N GLU A 126 23.89 11.24 -2.55
CA GLU A 126 23.71 12.61 -3.01
C GLU A 126 22.22 12.86 -3.35
N GLY A 127 21.68 13.96 -2.81
CA GLY A 127 20.26 14.34 -3.00
C GLY A 127 19.28 13.80 -1.95
N ASP A 128 19.63 12.78 -1.15
CA ASP A 128 18.70 12.23 -0.14
C ASP A 128 18.24 13.31 0.86
N ALA A 129 19.15 14.18 1.31
CA ALA A 129 18.82 15.26 2.23
C ALA A 129 17.85 16.29 1.63
N VAL A 130 17.94 16.55 0.32
CA VAL A 130 17.02 17.44 -0.39
C VAL A 130 15.64 16.81 -0.47
N LEU A 131 15.56 15.54 -0.86
CA LEU A 131 14.31 14.78 -0.94
C LEU A 131 13.58 14.74 0.41
N VAL A 132 14.29 14.46 1.51
CA VAL A 132 13.68 14.46 2.86
C VAL A 132 13.23 15.86 3.27
N LYS A 133 13.99 16.91 2.97
CA LYS A 133 13.60 18.30 3.23
C LYS A 133 12.32 18.70 2.48
N GLU A 134 12.15 18.21 1.24
CA GLU A 134 11.00 18.52 0.39
C GLU A 134 9.77 17.63 0.67
N ALA A 135 9.94 16.53 1.40
CA ALA A 135 8.89 15.55 1.67
C ALA A 135 7.58 16.17 2.20
N PRO A 136 7.58 17.13 3.15
CA PRO A 136 6.32 17.73 3.63
C PRO A 136 5.55 18.48 2.54
N ALA A 137 6.25 19.17 1.63
CA ALA A 137 5.63 19.89 0.52
C ALA A 137 5.10 18.92 -0.55
N LEU A 138 5.86 17.86 -0.84
CA LEU A 138 5.41 16.77 -1.70
C LEU A 138 4.14 16.10 -1.15
N MET A 139 4.11 15.77 0.14
CA MET A 139 2.96 15.17 0.80
C MET A 139 1.73 16.08 0.75
N ALA A 140 1.89 17.36 1.10
CA ALA A 140 0.81 18.34 1.01
C ALA A 140 0.23 18.43 -0.42
N LYS A 141 1.10 18.42 -1.43
CA LYS A 141 0.68 18.43 -2.84
C LYS A 141 -0.07 17.15 -3.21
N LEU A 142 0.47 15.98 -2.87
CA LEU A 142 -0.15 14.69 -3.18
C LEU A 142 -1.51 14.53 -2.50
N ILE A 143 -1.63 14.88 -1.22
CA ILE A 143 -2.90 14.82 -0.50
C ILE A 143 -3.95 15.72 -1.17
N LYS A 144 -3.59 16.97 -1.52
CA LYS A 144 -4.49 17.88 -2.24
C LYS A 144 -4.94 17.34 -3.59
N LEU A 145 -4.07 16.62 -4.30
CA LEU A 145 -4.42 15.95 -5.55
C LEU A 145 -5.33 14.74 -5.28
N THR A 146 -5.04 13.91 -4.27
CA THR A 146 -5.89 12.79 -3.87
C THR A 146 -7.29 13.25 -3.47
N GLU A 147 -7.43 14.39 -2.78
CA GLU A 147 -8.72 14.98 -2.43
C GLU A 147 -9.58 15.36 -3.65
N LYS A 148 -9.00 15.48 -4.85
CA LYS A 148 -9.75 15.66 -6.11
C LYS A 148 -10.47 14.40 -6.56
N PHE A 149 -9.92 13.22 -6.24
CA PHE A 149 -10.55 11.94 -6.54
C PHE A 149 -11.61 11.53 -5.51
N LEU A 150 -11.52 12.09 -4.30
CA LEU A 150 -12.46 11.86 -3.21
C LEU A 150 -13.76 12.66 -3.39
N VAL A 151 -14.40 12.73 -4.58
CA VAL A 151 -15.61 13.59 -4.74
C VAL A 151 -16.73 13.19 -3.78
N LYS A 152 -16.84 11.89 -3.49
CA LYS A 152 -17.67 11.31 -2.43
C LYS A 152 -16.82 10.87 -1.25
N ASP A 153 -17.25 9.85 -0.52
CA ASP A 153 -16.48 9.28 0.57
C ASP A 153 -15.22 8.56 0.05
N TYR A 154 -15.32 7.77 -1.02
CA TYR A 154 -14.17 6.98 -1.47
C TYR A 154 -13.53 7.56 -2.74
N VAL A 155 -12.30 7.11 -3.00
CA VAL A 155 -11.58 7.44 -4.24
C VAL A 155 -12.43 6.92 -5.42
N ALA A 156 -12.30 7.58 -6.57
CA ALA A 156 -13.09 7.28 -7.77
C ALA A 156 -14.59 7.59 -7.65
N GLU A 157 -14.95 8.60 -6.84
CA GLU A 157 -16.32 9.12 -6.71
C GLU A 157 -17.35 8.07 -6.26
N SER A 158 -16.91 7.10 -5.44
CA SER A 158 -17.71 5.96 -4.99
C SER A 158 -18.26 6.14 -3.56
N ASP A 159 -19.39 5.49 -3.27
CA ASP A 159 -20.01 5.41 -1.94
C ASP A 159 -19.38 4.29 -1.08
N GLY A 160 -18.61 3.39 -1.68
CA GLY A 160 -17.86 2.33 -1.02
C GLY A 160 -16.41 2.23 -1.53
N PRO A 161 -15.51 1.55 -0.81
CA PRO A 161 -14.12 1.42 -1.24
C PRO A 161 -14.04 0.65 -2.56
N THR A 162 -13.20 1.13 -3.47
CA THR A 162 -12.88 0.49 -4.75
C THR A 162 -11.42 0.05 -4.78
N LEU A 163 -10.99 -0.65 -5.84
CA LEU A 163 -9.57 -0.99 -6.03
C LEU A 163 -8.63 0.23 -5.92
N ALA A 164 -9.11 1.42 -6.32
CA ALA A 164 -8.37 2.66 -6.21
C ALA A 164 -8.05 3.03 -4.75
N ASP A 165 -8.99 2.79 -3.82
CA ASP A 165 -8.80 3.05 -2.40
C ASP A 165 -7.75 2.14 -1.78
N PHE A 166 -7.75 0.84 -2.12
CA PHE A 166 -6.73 -0.11 -1.65
C PHE A 166 -5.33 0.28 -2.14
N ALA A 167 -5.20 0.63 -3.42
CA ALA A 167 -3.95 1.13 -4.00
C ALA A 167 -3.48 2.43 -3.33
N ALA A 168 -4.40 3.38 -3.11
CA ALA A 168 -4.11 4.66 -2.47
C ALA A 168 -3.67 4.49 -1.02
N TYR A 169 -4.47 3.77 -0.24
CA TYR A 169 -4.36 3.71 1.20
C TYR A 169 -3.03 3.09 1.62
N CYS A 170 -2.60 2.00 0.97
CA CYS A 170 -1.36 1.32 1.31
C CYS A 170 -0.11 2.23 1.18
N GLU A 171 -0.16 3.27 0.33
CA GLU A 171 0.89 4.30 0.23
C GLU A 171 0.86 5.28 1.41
N PHE A 172 -0.34 5.76 1.78
CA PHE A 172 -0.50 6.83 2.76
C PHE A 172 -0.47 6.34 4.21
N VAL A 173 -1.02 5.18 4.50
CA VAL A 173 -0.98 4.57 5.85
C VAL A 173 0.46 4.35 6.31
N GLN A 174 1.38 4.06 5.39
CA GLN A 174 2.78 3.91 5.75
C GLN A 174 3.39 5.22 6.26
N ILE A 175 2.98 6.36 5.70
CA ILE A 175 3.43 7.66 6.17
C ILE A 175 2.86 7.98 7.55
N GLU A 176 1.61 7.60 7.79
CA GLU A 176 0.96 7.72 9.10
C GLU A 176 1.65 6.86 10.17
N LEU A 177 1.90 5.58 9.87
CA LEU A 177 2.56 4.64 10.80
C LEU A 177 3.98 5.07 11.16
N MET A 178 4.68 5.74 10.25
CA MET A 178 5.99 6.32 10.53
C MET A 178 5.93 7.64 11.30
N GLY A 179 4.76 8.26 11.40
CA GLY A 179 4.53 9.56 12.04
C GLY A 179 5.32 10.72 11.43
N ILE A 180 5.83 10.57 10.21
CA ILE A 180 6.64 11.63 9.57
C ILE A 180 5.79 12.74 8.96
N TYR A 181 4.47 12.55 8.89
CA TYR A 181 3.55 13.56 8.39
C TYR A 181 2.17 13.39 9.03
N GLU A 182 1.58 14.51 9.47
CA GLU A 182 0.24 14.52 10.06
C GLU A 182 -0.80 15.00 9.04
N PHE A 183 -1.90 14.26 8.94
CA PHE A 183 -2.94 14.55 7.95
C PHE A 183 -4.03 15.51 8.43
N SER A 184 -4.04 15.91 9.71
CA SER A 184 -5.11 16.68 10.36
C SER A 184 -5.51 17.99 9.64
N LYS A 185 -4.58 18.58 8.87
CA LYS A 185 -4.84 19.78 8.04
C LYS A 185 -5.70 19.52 6.80
N PHE A 186 -6.01 18.26 6.50
CA PHE A 186 -6.74 17.81 5.32
C PHE A 186 -7.97 17.02 5.76
N PRO A 187 -9.05 17.68 6.23
CA PRO A 187 -10.14 17.00 6.93
C PRO A 187 -10.83 15.93 6.07
N LYS A 188 -10.96 16.16 4.77
CA LYS A 188 -11.55 15.21 3.82
C LYS A 188 -10.67 13.98 3.64
N PHE A 189 -9.37 14.19 3.45
CA PHE A 189 -8.40 13.10 3.39
C PHE A 189 -8.29 12.33 4.73
N SER A 190 -8.27 13.03 5.87
CA SER A 190 -8.27 12.41 7.20
C SER A 190 -9.51 11.55 7.42
N ALA A 191 -10.70 12.05 7.05
CA ALA A 191 -11.94 11.27 7.14
C ALA A 191 -11.88 10.00 6.28
N TRP A 192 -11.31 10.09 5.08
CA TRP A 192 -11.07 8.93 4.22
C TRP A 192 -10.10 7.92 4.84
N MET A 193 -8.95 8.36 5.37
CA MET A 193 -8.02 7.49 6.09
C MET A 193 -8.72 6.75 7.24
N GLN A 194 -9.54 7.46 8.02
CA GLN A 194 -10.30 6.87 9.14
C GLN A 194 -11.38 5.89 8.69
N ARG A 195 -12.00 6.10 7.52
CA ARG A 195 -12.93 5.12 6.93
C ARG A 195 -12.20 3.87 6.46
N MET A 196 -11.03 4.00 5.84
CA MET A 196 -10.23 2.86 5.38
C MET A 196 -9.72 1.98 6.52
N LYS A 197 -9.43 2.55 7.71
CA LYS A 197 -9.11 1.78 8.93
C LYS A 197 -10.22 0.82 9.36
N LYS A 198 -11.46 1.09 8.97
CA LYS A 198 -12.64 0.25 9.31
C LYS A 198 -12.89 -0.87 8.30
N VAL A 199 -12.13 -0.92 7.20
CA VAL A 199 -12.26 -1.98 6.21
C VAL A 199 -11.73 -3.30 6.82
N PRO A 200 -12.42 -4.44 6.65
CA PRO A 200 -11.99 -5.72 7.22
C PRO A 200 -10.55 -6.08 6.89
N HIS A 201 -9.87 -6.80 7.79
CA HIS A 201 -8.46 -7.20 7.69
C HIS A 201 -7.44 -6.05 7.67
N HIS A 202 -7.85 -4.81 7.96
CA HIS A 202 -6.96 -3.66 8.00
C HIS A 202 -5.74 -3.90 8.91
N ASP A 203 -5.95 -4.29 10.17
CA ASP A 203 -4.83 -4.39 11.11
C ASP A 203 -3.90 -5.55 10.75
N GLU A 204 -4.47 -6.71 10.41
CA GLU A 204 -3.72 -7.90 9.98
C GLU A 204 -2.81 -7.62 8.78
N ILE A 205 -3.31 -6.89 7.77
CA ILE A 205 -2.53 -6.66 6.55
C ILE A 205 -1.42 -5.62 6.75
N HIS A 206 -1.55 -4.75 7.76
CA HIS A 206 -0.59 -3.70 8.06
C HIS A 206 0.40 -4.10 9.17
N ALA A 207 0.12 -5.12 9.97
CA ALA A 207 0.99 -5.57 11.05
C ALA A 207 2.45 -5.85 10.61
N PRO A 208 2.74 -6.54 9.49
CA PRO A 208 4.14 -6.76 9.07
C PRO A 208 4.90 -5.47 8.74
N LEU A 209 4.21 -4.46 8.20
CA LEU A 209 4.80 -3.14 7.99
C LEU A 209 5.07 -2.46 9.34
N ASP A 210 4.11 -2.51 10.25
CA ASP A 210 4.21 -1.87 11.58
C ASP A 210 5.41 -2.43 12.36
N GLU A 211 5.54 -3.76 12.43
CA GLU A 211 6.69 -4.46 13.03
C GLU A 211 8.02 -4.07 12.38
N PHE A 212 8.05 -4.02 11.04
CA PHE A 212 9.23 -3.61 10.31
C PHE A 212 9.65 -2.18 10.64
N LEU A 213 8.71 -1.24 10.71
CA LEU A 213 8.98 0.15 11.07
C LEU A 213 9.46 0.29 12.52
N SER A 214 8.88 -0.48 13.45
CA SER A 214 9.34 -0.56 14.84
C SER A 214 10.79 -1.03 14.92
N SER A 215 11.14 -2.11 14.20
CA SER A 215 12.51 -2.67 14.18
C SER A 215 13.58 -1.68 13.70
N LEU A 216 13.18 -0.69 12.89
CA LEU A 216 14.06 0.34 12.33
C LEU A 216 14.07 1.64 13.14
N GLY A 217 13.35 1.71 14.27
CA GLY A 217 13.16 2.96 15.01
C GLY A 217 12.53 4.06 14.14
N LEU A 218 11.65 3.67 13.23
CA LEU A 218 11.00 4.56 12.26
C LEU A 218 9.57 4.96 12.67
N LYS A 219 9.03 4.44 13.77
CA LYS A 219 7.84 5.01 14.44
C LYS A 219 8.19 6.32 15.14
N THR A 220 7.27 7.28 15.19
CA THR A 220 7.42 8.48 16.02
C THR A 220 7.27 8.18 17.51
N LYS A 221 7.96 8.98 18.35
CA LYS A 221 7.88 8.93 19.82
C LYS A 221 6.46 8.91 20.38
N ALA A 222 5.52 9.68 19.81
CA ALA A 222 4.15 9.77 20.32
C ALA A 222 3.41 8.42 20.38
N LYS A 223 3.68 7.49 19.44
CA LYS A 223 3.05 6.17 19.42
C LYS A 223 3.88 5.12 20.18
N ALA A 224 5.20 5.32 20.23
CA ALA A 224 6.08 4.52 21.08
C ALA A 224 5.78 4.76 22.57
N GLU A 225 5.45 5.99 22.95
CA GLU A 225 5.03 6.37 24.31
C GLU A 225 3.64 5.79 24.64
N GLU A 226 2.67 5.80 23.71
CA GLU A 226 1.36 5.13 23.88
C GLU A 226 1.46 3.60 23.98
N GLU A 227 2.35 2.95 23.20
CA GLU A 227 2.60 1.51 23.24
C GLU A 227 3.34 1.09 24.53
N GLU A 228 4.29 1.92 25.00
CA GLU A 228 5.03 1.71 26.26
C GLU A 228 4.12 1.94 27.50
N GLU A 229 3.18 2.89 27.43
CA GLU A 229 2.14 3.10 28.45
C GLU A 229 1.09 1.96 28.47
N ALA A 230 0.75 1.38 27.33
CA ALA A 230 -0.16 0.23 27.25
C ALA A 230 0.48 -1.05 27.79
N GLU A 231 1.75 -1.33 27.47
CA GLU A 231 2.49 -2.50 27.98
C GLU A 231 2.79 -2.42 29.49
N THR A 232 2.88 -1.21 30.05
CA THR A 232 3.05 -1.02 31.50
C THR A 232 1.74 -1.14 32.29
N GLN A 233 0.58 -0.98 31.64
CA GLN A 233 -0.74 -1.17 32.27
C GLN A 233 -1.25 -2.63 32.22
N GLU A 234 -0.68 -3.48 31.37
CA GLU A 234 -1.03 -4.92 31.27
C GLU A 234 -0.13 -5.86 32.10
N LYS A 235 0.91 -5.35 32.80
CA LYS A 235 1.67 -6.15 33.76
C LYS A 235 1.02 -6.09 35.16
N PRO A 236 0.66 -7.24 35.77
CA PRO A 236 0.01 -7.30 37.08
C PRO A 236 0.93 -6.85 38.23
#